data_AF-A0A2X2YGS6-F1
#
_entry.id   AF-A0A2X2YGS6-F1
#
_cell.length_a   1.000
_cell.length_b   1.000
_cell.length_c   1.000
_cell.angle_alpha   90.00
_cell.angle_beta   90.00
_cell.angle_gamma   90.00
#
_symmetry.space_group_name_H-M   'P 1'
#
loop_
_entity.id
_entity.type
_entity.pdbx_description
1 polymer ?
#
loop_
_entity_poly.entity_id
_entity_poly.type
_entity_poly.pdbx_seq_one_letter_code
_entity_poly.pdbx_strand_id
1 'polypeptide(L)'
;MTATLNSACALNYILEQDEPQQANFGASEIISFFKSVNNDEFDKLLDQAVDIILSSERIIFVGAGTSGALAKYGARFFSNVGKFSNHIDDPYFPVTNDMAKNALAIVLSVSGETAEILRFASQFSLHNCKVLSITSHEHSALAKLADFNLSWHVPQTRIAGVY
;
A
#
# COMPACT_ATOMS: atom_id res chain seq x y z
N MET A 1 18.94 43.48 -35.18
CA MET A 1 19.58 43.18 -33.88
C MET A 1 18.48 42.90 -32.86
N THR A 2 17.90 41.71 -32.86
CA THR A 2 16.78 41.35 -31.97
C THR A 2 16.74 39.83 -31.83
N ALA A 3 17.74 39.24 -31.17
CA ALA A 3 17.78 37.81 -30.89
C ALA A 3 18.54 37.45 -29.60
N THR A 4 18.58 38.35 -28.62
CA THR A 4 19.34 38.14 -27.36
C THR A 4 18.53 38.35 -26.09
N LEU A 5 17.26 38.78 -26.18
CA LEU A 5 16.43 39.09 -25.00
C LEU A 5 15.58 37.92 -24.48
N ASN A 6 15.37 36.84 -25.25
CA ASN A 6 14.57 35.68 -24.79
C ASN A 6 15.36 34.66 -23.96
N SER A 7 16.68 34.60 -24.08
CA SER A 7 17.49 33.57 -23.41
C SER A 7 17.70 33.88 -21.92
N ALA A 8 17.79 35.15 -21.53
CA ALA A 8 17.97 35.55 -20.14
C ALA A 8 16.71 35.34 -19.29
N CYS A 9 15.52 35.57 -19.87
CA CYS A 9 14.25 35.31 -19.19
C CYS A 9 14.00 33.80 -18.99
N ALA A 10 14.34 32.98 -19.99
CA ALA A 10 14.30 31.53 -19.86
C ALA A 10 15.28 30.99 -18.82
N LEU A 11 16.48 31.60 -18.71
CA LEU A 11 17.45 31.20 -17.69
C LEU A 11 16.99 31.58 -16.28
N ASN A 12 16.40 32.76 -16.08
CA ASN A 12 15.85 33.16 -14.79
C ASN A 12 14.68 32.26 -14.35
N TYR A 13 13.82 31.86 -15.29
CA TYR A 13 12.73 30.92 -15.00
C TYR A 13 13.24 29.54 -14.55
N ILE A 14 14.39 29.09 -15.09
CA ILE A 14 15.05 27.83 -14.68
C ILE A 14 15.74 27.99 -13.32
N LEU A 15 16.33 29.16 -13.03
CA LEU A 15 17.01 29.44 -11.77
C LEU A 15 16.04 29.73 -10.60
N GLU A 16 14.84 30.23 -10.88
CA GLU A 16 13.76 30.41 -9.88
C GLU A 16 13.08 29.07 -9.49
N GLN A 17 13.30 28.00 -10.24
CA GLN A 17 12.81 26.64 -9.93
C GLN A 17 13.78 25.84 -9.02
N ASP A 18 14.88 26.45 -8.57
CA ASP A 18 15.98 25.76 -7.86
C ASP A 18 16.07 26.15 -6.37
N GLU A 19 14.94 26.26 -5.69
CA GLU A 19 14.90 25.76 -4.30
C GLU A 19 14.46 24.30 -4.36
N PRO A 20 15.38 23.33 -4.16
CA PRO A 20 14.97 21.97 -3.89
C PRO A 20 14.31 21.99 -2.52
N GLN A 21 12.98 22.19 -2.49
CA GLN A 21 12.17 21.84 -1.36
C GLN A 21 12.23 20.32 -1.26
N GLN A 22 13.32 19.82 -0.66
CA GLN A 22 13.55 18.40 -0.45
C GLN A 22 12.36 17.87 0.32
N ALA A 23 11.53 17.14 -0.42
CA ALA A 23 10.36 16.48 0.08
C ALA A 23 10.79 15.33 0.99
N ASN A 24 11.18 15.65 2.22
CA ASN A 24 11.27 14.68 3.33
C ASN A 24 9.86 14.29 3.86
N PHE A 25 8.79 14.67 3.16
CA PHE A 25 7.38 14.45 3.52
C PHE A 25 7.11 12.98 3.87
N GLY A 26 7.54 12.02 3.05
CA GLY A 26 7.26 10.60 3.31
C GLY A 26 7.98 10.04 4.53
N ALA A 27 9.25 10.40 4.77
CA ALA A 27 10.03 9.83 5.87
C ALA A 27 9.58 10.41 7.23
N SER A 28 9.28 11.71 7.31
CA SER A 28 8.82 12.35 8.55
C SER A 28 7.40 11.90 8.94
N GLU A 29 6.54 11.65 7.96
CA GLU A 29 5.19 11.10 8.15
C GLU A 29 5.22 9.63 8.58
N ILE A 30 6.11 8.83 7.98
CA ILE A 30 6.35 7.46 8.40
C ILE A 30 6.93 7.43 9.83
N ILE A 31 7.85 8.33 10.17
CA ILE A 31 8.42 8.45 11.52
C ILE A 31 7.37 8.93 12.53
N SER A 32 6.50 9.88 12.17
CA SER A 32 5.43 10.36 13.06
C SER A 32 4.37 9.28 13.26
N PHE A 33 4.02 8.53 12.21
CA PHE A 33 3.21 7.31 12.30
C PHE A 33 3.86 6.31 13.27
N PHE A 34 5.10 5.90 13.05
CA PHE A 34 5.79 4.96 13.95
C PHE A 34 5.88 5.46 15.40
N LYS A 35 6.01 6.77 15.63
CA LYS A 35 5.97 7.36 16.98
C LYS A 35 4.57 7.35 17.60
N SER A 36 3.51 7.61 16.82
CA SER A 36 2.13 7.56 17.32
C SER A 36 1.59 6.14 17.49
N VAL A 37 2.21 5.18 16.79
CA VAL A 37 1.80 3.77 16.69
C VAL A 37 2.56 2.88 17.66
N ASN A 38 3.56 3.39 18.37
CA ASN A 38 4.24 2.70 19.46
C ASN A 38 3.35 2.66 20.71
N ASN A 39 2.17 2.05 20.57
CA ASN A 39 1.19 1.82 21.63
C ASN A 39 0.86 0.33 21.72
N ASP A 40 0.45 -0.11 22.92
CA ASP A 40 0.11 -1.51 23.18
C ASP A 40 -1.07 -2.03 22.34
N GLU A 41 -1.86 -1.14 21.75
CA GLU A 41 -3.00 -1.49 20.91
C GLU A 41 -2.54 -1.94 19.51
N PHE A 42 -1.57 -1.26 18.93
CA PHE A 42 -1.00 -1.63 17.64
C PHE A 42 -0.16 -2.89 17.74
N ASP A 43 0.58 -3.08 18.84
CA ASP A 43 1.30 -4.33 19.08
C ASP A 43 0.33 -5.52 19.10
N LYS A 44 -0.85 -5.36 19.72
CA LYS A 44 -1.91 -6.39 19.67
C LYS A 44 -2.47 -6.61 18.26
N LEU A 45 -2.62 -5.57 17.46
CA LEU A 45 -3.03 -5.70 16.06
C LEU A 45 -1.98 -6.45 15.24
N LEU A 46 -0.69 -6.18 15.47
CA LEU A 46 0.40 -6.91 14.85
C LEU A 46 0.42 -8.37 15.27
N ASP A 47 0.26 -8.67 16.57
CA ASP A 47 0.19 -10.04 17.08
C ASP A 47 -0.98 -10.81 16.43
N GLN A 48 -2.15 -10.18 16.32
CA GLN A 48 -3.31 -10.76 15.61
C GLN A 48 -3.02 -11.03 14.13
N ALA A 49 -2.37 -10.09 13.44
CA ALA A 49 -1.97 -10.28 12.04
C ALA A 49 -0.97 -11.43 11.90
N VAL A 50 0.00 -11.53 12.82
CA VAL A 50 0.98 -12.62 12.87
C VAL A 50 0.29 -13.96 13.09
N ASP A 51 -0.66 -14.06 14.02
CA ASP A 51 -1.43 -15.29 14.25
C ASP A 51 -2.22 -15.74 13.01
N ILE A 52 -2.83 -14.79 12.30
CA ILE A 52 -3.53 -15.06 11.03
C ILE A 52 -2.54 -15.59 9.98
N ILE A 53 -1.37 -14.96 9.86
CA ILE A 53 -0.32 -15.39 8.92
C ILE A 53 0.23 -16.77 9.29
N LEU A 54 0.45 -17.04 10.58
CA LEU A 54 0.98 -18.30 11.07
C LEU A 54 -0.01 -19.46 10.86
N SER A 55 -1.30 -19.21 11.09
CA SER A 55 -2.37 -20.20 10.87
C SER A 55 -2.67 -20.49 9.40
N SER A 56 -2.20 -19.65 8.48
CA SER A 56 -2.44 -19.81 7.04
C SER A 56 -1.40 -20.72 6.38
N GLU A 57 -1.85 -21.65 5.53
CA GLU A 57 -0.99 -22.57 4.79
C GLU A 57 -0.26 -21.87 3.65
N ARG A 58 -0.93 -20.92 3.01
CA ARG A 58 -0.42 -20.14 1.88
C ARG A 58 -0.77 -18.68 2.00
N ILE A 59 0.08 -17.82 1.45
CA ILE A 59 -0.11 -16.37 1.45
C ILE A 59 -0.10 -15.86 0.01
N ILE A 60 -1.09 -15.04 -0.35
CA ILE A 60 -1.23 -14.47 -1.69
C ILE A 60 -1.22 -12.96 -1.56
N PHE A 61 -0.20 -12.33 -2.13
CA PHE A 61 -0.07 -10.88 -2.15
C PHE A 61 -0.71 -10.29 -3.40
N VAL A 62 -1.50 -9.24 -3.22
CA VAL A 62 -2.15 -8.52 -4.32
C VAL A 62 -1.97 -7.03 -4.13
N GLY A 63 -1.63 -6.33 -5.20
CA GLY A 63 -1.50 -4.87 -5.20
C GLY A 63 -1.31 -4.36 -6.63
N ALA A 64 -1.64 -3.09 -6.86
CA ALA A 64 -1.47 -2.43 -8.15
C ALA A 64 -0.37 -1.36 -8.09
N GLY A 65 0.32 -1.12 -9.20
CA GLY A 65 1.37 -0.10 -9.31
C GLY A 65 2.51 -0.29 -8.30
N THR A 66 2.83 0.75 -7.52
CA THR A 66 3.88 0.71 -6.48
C THR A 66 3.53 -0.28 -5.36
N SER A 67 2.25 -0.39 -4.98
CA SER A 67 1.77 -1.41 -4.05
C SER A 67 1.92 -2.82 -4.61
N GLY A 68 1.84 -3.00 -5.94
CA GLY A 68 2.14 -4.28 -6.60
C GLY A 68 3.61 -4.68 -6.51
N ALA A 69 4.53 -3.72 -6.64
CA ALA A 69 5.96 -3.97 -6.41
C ALA A 69 6.24 -4.40 -4.96
N LEU A 70 5.56 -3.76 -3.99
CA LEU A 70 5.64 -4.14 -2.58
C LEU A 70 5.03 -5.53 -2.32
N ALA A 71 3.90 -5.86 -2.96
CA ALA A 71 3.27 -7.18 -2.90
C ALA A 71 4.24 -8.27 -3.39
N LYS A 72 4.92 -8.03 -4.51
CA LYS A 72 5.94 -8.93 -5.06
C LYS A 72 7.11 -9.14 -4.09
N TYR A 73 7.59 -8.04 -3.50
CA TYR A 73 8.65 -8.13 -2.49
C TYR A 73 8.18 -8.89 -1.24
N GLY A 74 6.97 -8.61 -0.75
CA GLY A 74 6.36 -9.30 0.37
C GLY A 74 6.27 -10.81 0.15
N ALA A 75 5.73 -11.24 -0.99
CA ALA A 75 5.70 -12.66 -1.37
C ALA A 75 7.10 -13.29 -1.40
N ARG A 76 8.13 -12.56 -1.86
CA ARG A 76 9.50 -13.07 -1.80
C ARG A 76 10.02 -13.18 -0.36
N PHE A 77 9.76 -12.17 0.46
CA PHE A 77 10.19 -12.13 1.85
C PHE A 77 9.57 -13.28 2.66
N PHE A 78 8.25 -13.47 2.58
CA PHE A 78 7.57 -14.57 3.30
C PHE A 78 8.02 -15.95 2.80
N SER A 79 8.29 -16.09 1.50
CA SER A 79 8.90 -17.30 0.94
C SER A 79 10.26 -17.60 1.55
N ASN A 80 11.11 -16.58 1.73
CA ASN A 80 12.42 -16.74 2.37
C ASN A 80 12.34 -17.11 3.85
N VAL A 81 11.29 -16.67 4.55
CA VAL A 81 11.05 -16.99 5.97
C VAL A 81 10.39 -18.37 6.15
N GLY A 82 10.09 -19.07 5.04
CA GLY A 82 9.59 -20.46 5.06
C GLY A 82 8.07 -20.59 4.88
N LYS A 83 7.36 -19.51 4.53
CA LYS A 83 5.92 -19.55 4.21
C LYS A 83 5.72 -19.68 2.70
N PHE A 84 4.84 -20.58 2.26
CA PHE A 84 4.49 -20.67 0.85
C PHE A 84 3.72 -19.42 0.42
N SER A 85 4.36 -18.53 -0.35
CA SER A 85 3.74 -17.25 -0.70
C SER A 85 4.01 -16.84 -2.14
N ASN A 86 2.99 -16.25 -2.76
CA ASN A 86 3.01 -15.82 -4.15
C ASN A 86 2.40 -14.42 -4.27
N HIS A 87 2.62 -13.75 -5.40
CA HIS A 87 1.97 -12.48 -5.72
C HIS A 87 1.17 -12.61 -7.02
N ILE A 88 0.11 -11.82 -7.13
CA ILE A 88 -0.67 -11.66 -8.36
C ILE A 88 -0.35 -10.27 -8.90
N ASP A 89 0.18 -10.22 -10.12
CA ASP A 89 0.50 -8.99 -10.85
C ASP A 89 -0.41 -8.75 -12.06
N ASP A 90 -1.14 -9.77 -12.52
CA ASP A 90 -2.12 -9.67 -13.60
C ASP A 90 -3.50 -9.26 -13.06
N PRO A 91 -4.04 -8.09 -13.46
CA PRO A 91 -5.38 -7.63 -13.09
C PRO A 91 -6.52 -8.56 -13.51
N TYR A 92 -6.31 -9.44 -14.49
CA TYR A 92 -7.29 -10.39 -15.01
C TYR A 92 -7.11 -11.81 -14.47
N PHE A 93 -6.17 -12.02 -13.55
CA PHE A 93 -5.89 -13.33 -13.00
C PHE A 93 -7.16 -13.95 -12.38
N PRO A 94 -7.54 -15.17 -12.77
CA PRO A 94 -8.71 -15.84 -12.22
C PRO A 94 -8.40 -16.36 -10.81
N VAL A 95 -9.13 -15.88 -9.81
CA VAL A 95 -9.07 -16.47 -8.47
C VAL A 95 -9.87 -17.76 -8.48
N THR A 96 -9.20 -18.89 -8.29
CA THR A 96 -9.85 -20.21 -8.22
C THR A 96 -10.03 -20.64 -6.77
N ASN A 97 -10.99 -21.53 -6.52
CA ASN A 97 -11.27 -22.02 -5.17
C ASN A 97 -10.05 -22.75 -4.56
N ASP A 98 -9.34 -23.57 -5.35
CA ASP A 98 -8.11 -24.25 -4.89
C ASP A 98 -6.99 -23.26 -4.54
N MET A 99 -6.96 -22.11 -5.21
CA MET A 99 -6.02 -21.05 -4.88
C MET A 99 -6.35 -20.40 -3.53
N ALA A 100 -7.64 -20.13 -3.30
CA ALA A 100 -8.18 -19.43 -2.14
C ALA A 100 -8.30 -20.32 -0.89
N LYS A 101 -8.37 -21.64 -1.07
CA LYS A 101 -8.55 -22.60 0.03
C LYS A 101 -7.36 -22.56 1.00
N ASN A 102 -7.67 -22.42 2.29
CA ASN A 102 -6.70 -22.31 3.39
C ASN A 102 -5.62 -21.24 3.15
N ALA A 103 -5.95 -20.23 2.33
CA ALA A 103 -5.08 -19.12 1.99
C ALA A 103 -5.39 -17.88 2.81
N LEU A 104 -4.37 -17.04 2.94
CA LEU A 104 -4.49 -15.64 3.33
C LEU A 104 -4.19 -14.76 2.12
N ALA A 105 -5.14 -13.93 1.72
CA ALA A 105 -4.93 -12.87 0.75
C ALA A 105 -4.50 -11.59 1.47
N ILE A 106 -3.27 -11.13 1.24
CA ILE A 106 -2.77 -9.83 1.72
C ILE A 106 -2.92 -8.83 0.59
N VAL A 107 -3.82 -7.87 0.76
CA VAL A 107 -4.23 -6.92 -0.26
C VAL A 107 -3.73 -5.53 0.08
N LEU A 108 -2.85 -4.99 -0.77
CA LEU A 108 -2.17 -3.71 -0.56
C LEU A 108 -2.80 -2.63 -1.45
N SER A 109 -3.35 -1.59 -0.83
CA SER A 109 -3.87 -0.43 -1.57
C SER A 109 -3.91 0.80 -0.69
N VAL A 110 -3.19 1.86 -1.07
CA VAL A 110 -3.17 3.11 -0.29
C VAL A 110 -4.57 3.73 -0.22
N SER A 111 -5.20 3.98 -1.36
CA SER A 111 -6.54 4.58 -1.40
C SER A 111 -7.64 3.62 -0.93
N GLY A 112 -7.45 2.31 -1.13
CA GLY A 112 -8.47 1.30 -0.84
C GLY A 112 -9.67 1.33 -1.80
N GLU A 113 -9.62 2.12 -2.88
CA GLU A 113 -10.74 2.32 -3.83
C GLU A 113 -10.46 1.79 -5.25
N THR A 114 -9.29 1.18 -5.46
CA THR A 114 -8.89 0.69 -6.79
C THR A 114 -9.77 -0.50 -7.19
N ALA A 115 -10.55 -0.35 -8.27
CA ALA A 115 -11.56 -1.32 -8.68
C ALA A 115 -11.02 -2.75 -8.88
N GLU A 116 -9.84 -2.89 -9.49
CA GLU A 116 -9.20 -4.19 -9.70
C GLU A 116 -8.86 -4.87 -8.36
N ILE A 117 -8.40 -4.09 -7.38
CA ILE A 117 -8.06 -4.58 -6.05
C ILE A 117 -9.31 -4.98 -5.26
N LEU A 118 -10.37 -4.17 -5.34
CA LEU A 118 -11.67 -4.49 -4.74
C LEU A 118 -12.26 -5.77 -5.34
N ARG A 119 -12.11 -5.96 -6.65
CA ARG A 119 -12.52 -7.18 -7.34
C ARG A 119 -11.79 -8.39 -6.75
N PHE A 120 -10.46 -8.33 -6.61
CA PHE A 120 -9.70 -9.42 -6.00
C PHE A 120 -10.13 -9.71 -4.57
N ALA A 121 -10.23 -8.69 -3.72
CA ALA A 121 -10.68 -8.85 -2.34
C ALA A 121 -12.06 -9.51 -2.25
N SER A 122 -13.01 -9.09 -3.09
CA SER A 122 -14.33 -9.70 -3.19
C SER A 122 -14.26 -11.16 -3.65
N GLN A 123 -13.45 -11.49 -4.65
CA GLN A 123 -13.30 -12.88 -5.11
C GLN A 123 -12.70 -13.78 -4.03
N PHE A 124 -11.69 -13.32 -3.29
CA PHE A 124 -11.13 -14.08 -2.18
C PHE A 124 -12.17 -14.33 -1.08
N SER A 125 -12.92 -13.28 -0.70
CA SER A 125 -14.01 -13.39 0.28
C SER A 125 -15.09 -14.39 -0.17
N LEU A 126 -15.49 -14.36 -1.45
CA LEU A 126 -16.45 -15.31 -2.05
C LEU A 126 -15.97 -16.77 -2.01
N HIS A 127 -14.66 -17.00 -2.01
CA HIS A 127 -14.06 -18.33 -1.91
C HIS A 127 -13.65 -18.70 -0.48
N ASN A 128 -14.18 -18.01 0.54
CA ASN A 128 -13.87 -18.23 1.96
C ASN A 128 -12.37 -18.15 2.28
N CYS A 129 -11.60 -17.40 1.49
CA CYS A 129 -10.22 -17.05 1.80
C CYS A 129 -10.21 -15.88 2.78
N LYS A 130 -9.34 -15.93 3.79
CA LYS A 130 -9.16 -14.81 4.71
C LYS A 130 -8.50 -13.65 3.96
N VAL A 131 -9.04 -12.45 4.13
CA VAL A 131 -8.52 -11.23 3.51
C VAL A 131 -7.95 -10.31 4.58
N LEU A 132 -6.66 -10.00 4.46
CA LEU A 132 -5.98 -8.97 5.24
C LEU A 132 -5.66 -7.78 4.34
N SER A 133 -6.25 -6.63 4.62
CA SER A 133 -5.99 -5.40 3.86
C SER A 133 -4.97 -4.50 4.55
N ILE A 134 -4.12 -3.85 3.76
CA ILE A 134 -3.25 -2.77 4.24
C ILE A 134 -3.61 -1.51 3.47
N THR A 135 -4.12 -0.51 4.19
CA THR A 135 -4.68 0.73 3.61
C THR A 135 -4.27 1.95 4.43
N SER A 136 -4.42 3.17 3.89
CA SER A 136 -4.22 4.39 4.69
C SER A 136 -5.48 4.86 5.44
N HIS A 137 -6.64 4.28 5.12
CA HIS A 137 -7.93 4.70 5.67
C HIS A 137 -8.78 3.51 6.09
N GLU A 138 -9.20 3.49 7.36
CA GLU A 138 -10.04 2.45 7.97
C GLU A 138 -11.43 2.32 7.33
N HIS A 139 -11.92 3.40 6.72
CA HIS A 139 -13.27 3.46 6.18
C HIS A 139 -13.34 3.21 4.66
N SER A 140 -12.22 2.82 4.04
CA SER A 140 -12.15 2.52 2.61
C SER A 140 -12.99 1.31 2.23
N ALA A 141 -13.37 1.21 0.95
CA ALA A 141 -14.12 0.07 0.44
C ALA A 141 -13.36 -1.25 0.66
N LEU A 142 -12.04 -1.26 0.50
CA LEU A 142 -11.21 -2.44 0.74
C LEU A 142 -11.24 -2.88 2.21
N ALA A 143 -11.14 -1.94 3.15
CA ALA A 143 -11.17 -2.25 4.59
C ALA A 143 -12.49 -2.92 5.01
N LYS A 144 -13.62 -2.55 4.38
CA LYS A 144 -14.94 -3.16 4.64
C LYS A 144 -15.10 -4.57 4.08
N LEU A 145 -14.31 -4.92 3.06
CA LEU A 145 -14.31 -6.25 2.44
C LEU A 145 -13.32 -7.21 3.11
N ALA A 146 -12.36 -6.69 3.86
CA ALA A 146 -11.35 -7.47 4.53
C ALA A 146 -11.85 -8.02 5.87
N ASP A 147 -11.40 -9.22 6.24
CA ASP A 147 -11.62 -9.80 7.57
C ASP A 147 -10.78 -9.08 8.64
N PHE A 148 -9.61 -8.60 8.22
CA PHE A 148 -8.70 -7.83 9.07
C PHE A 148 -8.10 -6.68 8.27
N ASN A 149 -8.20 -5.45 8.78
CA ASN A 149 -7.62 -4.28 8.14
C ASN A 149 -6.51 -3.68 9.02
N LEU A 150 -5.32 -3.56 8.43
CA LEU A 150 -4.22 -2.79 8.99
C LEU A 150 -4.19 -1.41 8.33
N SER A 151 -4.79 -0.43 8.99
CA SER A 151 -4.75 0.97 8.60
C SER A 151 -3.50 1.64 9.14
N TRP A 152 -2.85 2.45 8.32
CA TRP A 152 -1.87 3.42 8.79
C TRP A 152 -2.45 4.83 8.68
N HIS A 153 -2.89 5.41 9.81
CA HIS A 153 -3.41 6.77 9.83
C HIS A 153 -2.25 7.77 9.87
N VAL A 154 -1.85 8.28 8.71
CA VAL A 154 -0.99 9.47 8.63
C VAL A 154 -1.89 10.68 8.44
N PRO A 155 -1.88 11.66 9.35
CA PRO A 155 -2.63 12.89 9.16
C PRO A 155 -2.11 13.59 7.91
N GLN A 156 -2.97 13.75 6.90
CA GLN A 156 -2.65 14.52 5.71
C GLN A 156 -2.44 15.97 6.11
N THR A 157 -1.18 16.40 6.20
CA THR A 157 -0.87 17.81 6.35
C THR A 157 -1.06 18.43 4.97
N ARG A 158 -2.26 18.98 4.71
CA ARG A 158 -2.47 19.87 3.56
C ARG A 158 -1.52 21.05 3.73
N ILE A 159 -0.47 21.11 2.91
CA ILE A 159 0.21 22.36 2.62
C ILE A 159 -0.84 23.31 2.04
N ALA A 160 -1.27 24.28 2.84
CA ALA A 160 -2.13 25.35 2.39
C ALA A 160 -1.37 26.13 1.31
N GLY A 161 -1.92 26.09 0.09
CA GLY A 161 -1.65 26.90 -1.09
C GLY A 161 -0.36 27.72 -1.15
N VAL A 162 0.43 27.46 -2.20
CA VAL A 162 1.21 28.50 -2.85
C VAL A 162 0.68 28.61 -4.28
N TYR A 163 -0.23 29.58 -4.48
CA TYR A 163 -0.46 30.25 -5.77
C TYR A 163 0.14 31.64 -5.65
#